data_AF-A0AAN9Z5C1-F1
#
_entry.id   AF-A0AAN9Z5C1-F1
#
_cell.length_a   1.000
_cell.length_b   1.000
_cell.length_c   1.000
_cell.angle_alpha   90.00
_cell.angle_beta   90.00
_cell.angle_gamma   90.00
#
_symmetry.space_group_name_H-M   'P 1'
#
loop_
_entity.id
_entity.type
_entity.pdbx_description
1 polymer ?
#
loop_
_entity_poly.entity_id
_entity_poly.type
_entity_poly.pdbx_seq_one_letter_code
_entity_poly.pdbx_strand_id
1 'polypeptide(L)'
;MMMSAPQNSSENVSKSTIWKTYQDKDPTKDLLQIVGTEKIQSMLLDRNVLKKLVWQQVANDMAALGYDLGPDGGKACHQKWRNLKRAYIMYITKPGHRDPPYIKELQKALETTRKLIMPPANRVKPEVGNVSVNSELFEPELCSESASHSPNKSSNISVHVADVLAVMVKNNEERQKQEEVFEAAYEQRFKRLETLLQQQSEQLERLNEVMLEVSKQCGKKRKFCESLQSE
;
A
#
# COMPACT_ATOMS: atom_id res chain seq x y z
N MET A 1 -11.53 -66.81 0.25
CA MET A 1 -11.92 -65.55 0.92
C MET A 1 -10.95 -64.47 0.48
N MET A 2 -11.38 -63.58 -0.41
CA MET A 2 -10.57 -62.45 -0.88
C MET A 2 -10.82 -61.26 0.07
N MET A 3 -9.76 -60.71 0.65
CA MET A 3 -9.83 -59.50 1.47
C MET A 3 -9.56 -58.30 0.56
N SER A 4 -10.60 -57.51 0.31
CA SER A 4 -10.52 -56.24 -0.41
C SER A 4 -9.87 -55.18 0.48
N ALA A 5 -8.87 -54.49 -0.06
CA ALA A 5 -8.27 -53.30 0.53
C ALA A 5 -9.20 -52.09 0.37
N PRO A 6 -9.34 -51.20 1.37
CA PRO A 6 -10.02 -49.94 1.19
C PRO A 6 -9.06 -48.92 0.54
N GLN A 7 -9.39 -48.51 -0.67
CA GLN A 7 -8.85 -47.29 -1.28
C GLN A 7 -9.47 -46.10 -0.54
N ASN A 8 -8.67 -45.33 0.21
CA ASN A 8 -9.09 -44.03 0.71
C ASN A 8 -8.46 -42.94 -0.16
N SER A 9 -9.15 -42.65 -1.26
CA SER A 9 -8.92 -41.52 -2.14
C SER A 9 -9.78 -40.35 -1.68
N SER A 10 -9.17 -39.30 -1.12
CA SER A 10 -9.64 -37.90 -1.20
C SER A 10 -8.91 -37.06 -0.17
N GLU A 11 -8.13 -36.08 -0.65
CA GLU A 11 -8.10 -34.69 -0.19
C GLU A 11 -6.81 -34.03 -0.69
N ASN A 12 -6.84 -33.63 -1.96
CA ASN A 12 -5.77 -32.80 -2.55
C ASN A 12 -6.39 -31.72 -3.46
N VAL A 13 -7.39 -30.99 -2.95
CA VAL A 13 -8.16 -29.98 -3.71
C VAL A 13 -7.86 -28.52 -3.27
N SER A 14 -7.01 -28.30 -2.28
CA SER A 14 -7.19 -27.11 -1.42
C SER A 14 -6.33 -25.87 -1.71
N LYS A 15 -5.64 -25.73 -2.85
CA LYS A 15 -4.76 -24.55 -3.06
C LYS A 15 -5.18 -23.52 -4.11
N SER A 16 -6.22 -23.74 -4.93
CA SER A 16 -6.59 -22.72 -5.95
C SER A 16 -8.04 -22.74 -6.44
N THR A 17 -8.92 -23.52 -5.79
CA THR A 17 -10.23 -23.84 -6.37
C THR A 17 -11.30 -22.80 -6.03
N ILE A 18 -11.19 -22.13 -4.88
CA ILE A 18 -12.23 -21.26 -4.31
C ILE A 18 -12.66 -20.15 -5.28
N TRP A 19 -11.73 -19.48 -5.96
CA TRP A 19 -12.07 -18.38 -6.85
C TRP A 19 -12.49 -18.80 -8.28
N LYS A 20 -12.53 -20.11 -8.56
CA LYS A 20 -12.85 -20.69 -9.86
C LYS A 20 -14.13 -21.54 -9.85
N THR A 21 -14.69 -21.85 -8.68
CA THR A 21 -15.80 -22.81 -8.53
C THR A 21 -17.20 -22.18 -8.52
N TYR A 22 -17.31 -20.86 -8.44
CA TYR A 22 -18.61 -20.18 -8.40
C TYR A 22 -18.98 -19.69 -9.79
N GLN A 23 -19.77 -20.48 -10.54
CA GLN A 23 -20.23 -20.11 -11.88
C GLN A 23 -21.38 -19.09 -11.85
N ASP A 24 -22.22 -19.09 -10.81
CA ASP A 24 -23.41 -18.23 -10.70
C ASP A 24 -23.20 -16.99 -9.81
N LYS A 25 -22.12 -16.95 -9.04
CA LYS A 25 -21.80 -15.84 -8.14
C LYS A 25 -20.40 -15.33 -8.43
N ASP A 26 -20.21 -14.02 -8.31
CA ASP A 26 -18.93 -13.39 -8.56
C ASP A 26 -18.23 -13.04 -7.23
N PRO A 27 -17.43 -13.96 -6.67
CA PRO A 27 -16.77 -13.73 -5.38
C PRO A 27 -15.83 -12.54 -5.43
N THR A 28 -15.28 -12.21 -6.62
CA THR A 28 -14.38 -11.08 -6.78
C THR A 28 -15.14 -9.77 -6.65
N LYS A 29 -16.31 -9.67 -7.27
CA LYS A 29 -17.19 -8.51 -7.16
C LYS A 29 -17.66 -8.29 -5.72
N ASP A 30 -18.07 -9.35 -5.04
CA ASP A 30 -18.56 -9.25 -3.66
C ASP A 30 -17.45 -8.88 -2.67
N LEU A 31 -16.24 -9.43 -2.86
CA LEU A 31 -15.06 -9.01 -2.11
C LEU A 31 -14.81 -7.50 -2.27
N LEU A 32 -14.86 -6.99 -3.50
CA LEU A 32 -14.66 -5.58 -3.78
C LEU A 32 -15.74 -4.70 -3.13
N GLN A 33 -16.99 -5.17 -3.09
CA GLN A 33 -18.08 -4.45 -2.41
C GLN A 33 -17.87 -4.40 -0.90
N ILE A 34 -17.59 -5.54 -0.26
CA ILE A 34 -17.36 -5.63 1.19
C ILE A 34 -16.16 -4.76 1.60
N VAL A 35 -15.03 -4.94 0.92
CA VAL A 35 -13.81 -4.16 1.21
C VAL A 35 -14.01 -2.69 0.87
N GLY A 36 -14.83 -2.36 -0.12
CA GLY A 36 -15.16 -0.98 -0.49
C GLY A 36 -16.08 -0.23 0.48
N THR A 37 -16.65 -0.92 1.48
CA THR A 37 -17.48 -0.27 2.51
C THR A 37 -16.66 0.65 3.41
N GLU A 38 -17.28 1.74 3.85
CA GLU A 38 -16.64 2.73 4.73
C GLU A 38 -16.17 2.11 6.05
N LYS A 39 -16.96 1.20 6.62
CA LYS A 39 -16.62 0.44 7.83
C LYS A 39 -15.30 -0.29 7.68
N ILE A 40 -15.16 -1.13 6.65
CA ILE A 40 -13.95 -1.92 6.43
C ILE A 40 -12.77 -1.01 6.07
N GLN A 41 -12.98 0.01 5.25
CA GLN A 41 -11.92 0.97 4.90
C GLN A 41 -11.41 1.74 6.12
N SER A 42 -12.30 2.19 7.02
CA SER A 42 -11.92 2.84 8.27
C SER A 42 -11.06 1.92 9.14
N MET A 43 -11.44 0.65 9.30
CA MET A 43 -10.65 -0.34 10.04
C MET A 43 -9.30 -0.64 9.36
N LEU A 44 -9.26 -0.62 8.03
CA LEU A 44 -8.03 -0.78 7.25
C LEU A 44 -7.13 0.46 7.30
N LEU A 45 -7.63 1.64 7.66
CA LEU A 45 -6.85 2.86 7.84
C LEU A 45 -6.35 3.05 9.28
N ASP A 46 -7.09 2.57 10.27
CA ASP A 46 -6.72 2.70 11.68
C ASP A 46 -5.43 1.93 12.02
N ARG A 47 -4.43 2.62 12.56
CA ARG A 47 -3.13 2.02 12.93
C ARG A 47 -3.23 1.10 14.14
N ASN A 48 -4.22 1.29 15.01
CA ASN A 48 -4.40 0.51 16.23
C ASN A 48 -5.17 -0.81 15.99
N VAL A 49 -5.75 -0.97 14.79
CA VAL A 49 -6.51 -2.17 14.43
C VAL A 49 -5.60 -3.21 13.79
N LEU A 50 -5.59 -4.40 14.37
CA LEU A 50 -4.91 -5.57 13.81
C LEU A 50 -5.52 -5.95 12.46
N LYS A 51 -4.79 -5.71 11.37
CA LYS A 51 -5.26 -5.96 9.99
C LYS A 51 -5.68 -7.42 9.75
N LYS A 52 -5.04 -8.37 10.45
CA LYS A 52 -5.43 -9.78 10.42
C LYS A 52 -6.89 -9.98 10.81
N LEU A 53 -7.38 -9.27 11.83
CA LEU A 53 -8.78 -9.36 12.28
C LEU A 53 -9.74 -8.72 11.27
N VAL A 54 -9.33 -7.61 10.63
CA VAL A 54 -10.14 -6.98 9.58
C VAL A 54 -10.33 -7.91 8.40
N TRP A 55 -9.26 -8.56 7.95
CA TRP A 55 -9.36 -9.52 6.85
C TRP A 55 -10.12 -10.79 7.24
N GLN A 56 -10.04 -11.22 8.50
CA GLN A 56 -10.89 -12.29 9.00
C GLN A 56 -12.37 -11.90 9.01
N GLN A 57 -12.70 -10.66 9.39
CA GLN A 57 -14.06 -10.14 9.31
C GLN A 57 -14.57 -10.14 7.86
N VAL A 58 -13.77 -9.68 6.91
CA VAL A 58 -14.12 -9.72 5.48
C VAL A 58 -14.38 -11.16 5.02
N ALA A 59 -13.59 -12.13 5.49
CA ALA A 59 -13.82 -13.54 5.17
C ALA A 59 -15.12 -14.08 5.78
N ASN A 60 -15.49 -13.64 6.99
CA ASN A 60 -16.77 -13.98 7.60
C ASN A 60 -17.94 -13.37 6.82
N ASP A 61 -17.81 -12.13 6.37
CA ASP A 61 -18.83 -11.46 5.55
C ASP A 61 -19.00 -12.18 4.19
N MET A 62 -17.91 -12.65 3.60
CA MET A 62 -17.93 -13.51 2.40
C MET A 62 -18.58 -14.88 2.70
N ALA A 63 -18.30 -15.49 3.85
CA ALA A 63 -18.92 -16.74 4.25
C ALA A 63 -20.43 -16.59 4.44
N ALA A 64 -20.90 -15.44 4.94
CA ALA A 64 -22.32 -15.11 5.04
C ALA A 64 -23.03 -15.02 3.68
N LEU A 65 -22.30 -14.70 2.60
CA LEU A 65 -22.79 -14.74 1.23
C LEU A 65 -22.80 -16.15 0.62
N GLY A 66 -22.32 -17.15 1.37
CA GLY A 66 -22.25 -18.55 1.00
C GLY A 66 -20.93 -18.96 0.33
N TYR A 67 -19.86 -18.17 0.47
CA TYR A 67 -18.54 -18.54 -0.04
C TYR A 67 -17.75 -19.32 1.01
N ASP A 68 -17.36 -20.55 0.68
CA ASP A 68 -16.39 -21.29 1.49
C ASP A 68 -14.96 -20.88 1.07
N LEU A 69 -14.29 -20.16 1.97
CA LEU A 69 -12.91 -19.69 1.78
C LEU A 69 -11.88 -20.56 2.52
N GLY A 70 -12.33 -21.62 3.20
CA GLY A 70 -11.50 -22.48 4.03
C GLY A 70 -11.00 -21.83 5.33
N PRO A 71 -10.13 -22.55 6.08
CA PRO A 71 -9.71 -22.16 7.43
C PRO A 71 -8.87 -20.87 7.48
N ASP A 72 -8.26 -20.49 6.35
CA ASP A 72 -7.42 -19.29 6.20
C ASP A 72 -8.11 -18.22 5.31
N GLY A 73 -9.44 -18.15 5.35
CA GLY A 73 -10.22 -17.27 4.48
C GLY A 73 -9.76 -15.79 4.49
N GLY A 74 -9.36 -15.27 5.65
CA GLY A 74 -8.83 -13.90 5.74
C GLY A 74 -7.55 -13.68 4.93
N LYS A 75 -6.62 -14.65 4.94
CA LYS A 75 -5.39 -14.58 4.13
C LYS A 75 -5.74 -14.66 2.64
N ALA A 76 -6.69 -15.51 2.26
CA ALA A 76 -7.14 -15.65 0.88
C ALA A 76 -7.76 -14.35 0.35
N CYS A 77 -8.64 -13.71 1.12
CA CYS A 77 -9.21 -12.39 0.80
C CYS A 77 -8.13 -11.31 0.65
N HIS A 78 -7.21 -11.24 1.61
CA HIS A 78 -6.12 -10.27 1.56
C HIS A 78 -5.22 -10.45 0.33
N GLN A 79 -4.85 -11.70 0.02
CA GLN A 79 -4.03 -12.02 -1.13
C GLN A 79 -4.73 -11.66 -2.45
N LYS A 80 -6.03 -11.96 -2.58
CA LYS A 80 -6.83 -11.59 -3.74
C LYS A 80 -6.90 -10.08 -3.91
N TRP A 81 -7.16 -9.34 -2.84
CA TRP A 81 -7.18 -7.88 -2.83
C TRP A 81 -5.84 -7.25 -3.25
N ARG A 82 -4.72 -7.78 -2.74
CA ARG A 82 -3.37 -7.35 -3.16
C ARG A 82 -3.13 -7.58 -4.65
N ASN A 83 -3.53 -8.74 -5.18
CA ASN A 83 -3.39 -9.04 -6.60
C ASN A 83 -4.21 -8.08 -7.47
N LEU A 84 -5.45 -7.77 -7.05
CA LEU A 84 -6.30 -6.78 -7.72
C LEU A 84 -5.66 -5.38 -7.72
N LYS A 85 -5.14 -4.92 -6.57
CA LYS A 85 -4.41 -3.64 -6.49
C LYS A 85 -3.19 -3.59 -7.40
N ARG A 86 -2.39 -4.67 -7.44
CA ARG A 86 -1.21 -4.73 -8.31
C ARG A 86 -1.60 -4.64 -9.78
N ALA A 87 -2.64 -5.37 -10.20
CA ALA A 87 -3.17 -5.30 -11.55
C ALA A 87 -3.66 -3.88 -11.90
N TYR A 88 -4.32 -3.20 -10.96
CA TYR A 88 -4.74 -1.80 -11.12
C TYR A 88 -3.56 -0.84 -11.29
N ILE A 89 -2.55 -0.94 -10.43
CA ILE A 89 -1.35 -0.11 -10.51
C ILE A 89 -0.65 -0.33 -11.86
N MET A 90 -0.52 -1.57 -12.30
CA MET A 90 0.07 -1.87 -13.60
C MET A 90 -0.74 -1.28 -14.76
N TYR A 91 -2.07 -1.32 -14.69
CA TYR A 91 -2.95 -0.73 -15.68
C TYR A 91 -2.78 0.80 -15.79
N ILE A 92 -2.73 1.52 -14.66
CA ILE A 92 -2.62 2.98 -14.67
C ILE A 92 -1.20 3.48 -14.97
N THR A 93 -0.16 2.69 -14.68
CA THR A 93 1.25 3.10 -14.84
C THR A 93 1.86 2.68 -16.18
N LYS A 94 1.34 1.65 -16.85
CA LYS A 94 1.88 1.14 -18.11
C LYS A 94 0.89 1.33 -19.27
N PRO A 95 1.19 2.20 -20.26
CA PRO A 95 0.34 2.33 -21.45
C PRO A 95 0.35 1.01 -22.24
N GLY A 96 -0.84 0.52 -22.62
CA GLY A 96 -1.02 -0.69 -23.43
C GLY A 96 -1.28 -1.99 -22.64
N HIS A 97 -1.40 -1.92 -21.31
CA HIS A 97 -1.84 -3.09 -20.52
C HIS A 97 -3.34 -3.33 -20.69
N ARG A 98 -3.75 -4.61 -20.84
CA ARG A 98 -5.18 -4.97 -20.94
C ARG A 98 -5.96 -4.50 -19.71
N ASP A 99 -7.18 -4.04 -19.94
CA ASP A 99 -8.13 -3.63 -18.89
C ASP A 99 -8.30 -4.78 -17.89
N PRO A 100 -7.90 -4.60 -16.61
CA PRO A 100 -8.15 -5.60 -15.59
C PRO A 100 -9.65 -5.81 -15.41
N PRO A 101 -10.12 -7.06 -15.23
CA PRO A 101 -11.50 -7.30 -14.86
C PRO A 101 -11.82 -6.59 -13.53
N TYR A 102 -13.03 -6.03 -13.41
CA TYR A 102 -13.52 -5.29 -12.22
C TYR A 102 -12.86 -3.94 -11.93
N ILE A 103 -12.29 -3.29 -12.96
CA ILE A 103 -11.61 -2.00 -12.83
C ILE A 103 -12.47 -0.92 -12.15
N LYS A 104 -13.77 -0.87 -12.45
CA LYS A 104 -14.70 0.14 -11.94
C LYS A 104 -15.00 -0.07 -10.46
N GLU A 105 -15.27 -1.31 -10.06
CA GLU A 105 -15.56 -1.69 -8.68
C GLU A 105 -14.32 -1.52 -7.79
N LEU A 106 -13.14 -1.86 -8.31
CA LEU A 106 -11.88 -1.66 -7.62
C LEU A 106 -11.56 -0.17 -7.45
N GLN A 107 -11.74 0.63 -8.50
CA GLN A 107 -11.56 2.08 -8.42
C GLN A 107 -12.50 2.70 -7.38
N LYS A 108 -13.78 2.30 -7.37
CA LYS A 108 -14.76 2.75 -6.37
C LYS A 108 -14.31 2.44 -4.94
N ALA A 109 -13.81 1.22 -4.69
CA ALA A 109 -13.33 0.82 -3.38
C ALA A 109 -12.09 1.63 -2.95
N LEU A 110 -11.17 1.93 -3.87
CA LEU A 110 -9.98 2.75 -3.61
C LEU A 110 -10.32 4.24 -3.41
N GLU A 111 -11.34 4.76 -4.09
CA GLU A 111 -11.83 6.12 -3.88
C GLU A 111 -12.44 6.31 -2.49
N THR A 112 -13.13 5.31 -1.95
CA THR A 112 -13.59 5.34 -0.55
C THR A 112 -12.42 5.52 0.40
N THR A 113 -11.31 4.79 0.19
CA THR A 113 -10.08 4.97 0.98
C THR A 113 -9.55 6.41 0.87
N ARG A 114 -9.49 6.98 -0.34
CA ARG A 114 -9.01 8.36 -0.54
C ARG A 114 -9.88 9.41 0.14
N LYS A 115 -11.21 9.24 0.11
CA LYS A 115 -12.16 10.15 0.77
C LYS A 115 -12.01 10.13 2.29
N LEU A 116 -11.66 8.98 2.88
CA LEU A 116 -11.41 8.86 4.32
C LEU A 116 -10.07 9.46 4.74
N ILE A 117 -9.05 9.41 3.87
CA ILE A 117 -7.75 10.03 4.11
C ILE A 117 -7.79 11.56 3.90
N MET A 118 -8.61 12.05 2.97
CA MET A 118 -8.78 13.48 2.68
C MET A 118 -10.22 13.93 2.99
N PRO A 119 -10.48 14.54 4.17
CA PRO A 119 -11.77 15.12 4.49
C PRO A 119 -12.16 16.22 3.50
N PRO A 120 -13.46 16.46 3.25
CA PRO A 120 -13.96 17.34 2.18
C PRO A 120 -13.69 18.85 2.37
N ALA A 121 -12.80 19.27 3.27
CA ALA A 121 -12.48 20.69 3.50
C ALA A 121 -11.52 21.31 2.47
N ASN A 122 -10.90 20.52 1.58
CA ASN A 122 -9.87 20.99 0.64
C ASN A 122 -10.22 20.75 -0.85
N ARG A 123 -11.49 20.92 -1.24
CA ARG A 123 -11.84 21.08 -2.67
C ARG A 123 -11.80 22.54 -3.08
N VAL A 124 -10.59 23.11 -3.18
CA VAL A 124 -10.35 24.13 -4.19
C VAL A 124 -10.17 23.37 -5.51
N LYS A 125 -11.08 23.59 -6.47
CA LYS A 125 -10.91 23.13 -7.85
C LYS A 125 -9.68 23.83 -8.45
N PRO A 126 -8.69 23.12 -9.02
CA PRO A 126 -7.90 23.68 -10.09
C PRO A 126 -8.50 23.24 -11.42
N GLU A 127 -8.89 24.23 -12.22
CA GLU A 127 -8.88 24.10 -13.65
C GLU A 127 -7.51 23.63 -14.16
N VAL A 128 -7.56 22.80 -15.18
CA VAL A 128 -6.58 22.65 -16.28
C VAL A 128 -5.13 22.97 -15.93
N GLY A 129 -4.38 21.92 -15.57
CA GLY A 129 -2.92 21.99 -15.53
C GLY A 129 -2.35 20.61 -15.30
N ASN A 130 -1.65 20.06 -16.29
CA ASN A 130 -0.91 18.82 -16.20
C ASN A 130 -0.02 18.80 -14.95
N VAL A 131 -0.37 17.97 -13.97
CA VAL A 131 0.54 17.64 -12.87
C VAL A 131 0.74 16.14 -12.88
N SER A 132 1.92 15.76 -13.36
CA SER A 132 2.53 14.44 -13.18
C SER A 132 2.57 14.15 -11.69
N VAL A 133 1.66 13.30 -11.21
CA VAL A 133 1.61 12.91 -9.81
C VAL A 133 2.72 11.90 -9.58
N ASN A 134 3.78 12.34 -8.92
CA ASN A 134 4.82 11.49 -8.36
C ASN A 134 4.20 10.39 -7.51
N SER A 135 4.33 9.16 -7.99
CA SER A 135 3.98 7.95 -7.27
C SER A 135 5.07 7.66 -6.23
N GLU A 136 5.03 8.35 -5.10
CA GLU A 136 5.98 8.14 -4.01
C GLU A 136 5.24 7.96 -2.67
N LEU A 137 4.64 6.80 -2.50
CA LEU A 137 4.50 6.17 -1.18
C LEU A 137 4.11 4.71 -1.39
N PHE A 138 5.05 3.77 -1.36
CA PHE A 138 4.79 2.42 -0.85
C PHE A 138 6.13 1.72 -0.62
N GLU A 139 6.39 1.45 0.65
CA GLU A 139 7.56 0.71 1.12
C GLU A 139 7.63 -0.70 0.50
N PRO A 140 8.84 -1.17 0.15
CA PRO A 140 9.06 -2.57 -0.16
C PRO A 140 9.24 -3.35 1.15
N GLU A 141 8.16 -3.90 1.69
CA GLU A 141 8.27 -4.96 2.70
C GLU A 141 8.83 -6.23 2.03
N LEU A 142 10.12 -6.47 2.26
CA LEU A 142 10.82 -7.73 2.06
C LEU A 142 10.25 -8.77 3.04
N CYS A 143 9.49 -9.74 2.53
CA CYS A 143 9.25 -10.98 3.28
C CYS A 143 10.06 -12.10 2.61
N SER A 144 11.14 -12.47 3.30
CA SER A 144 11.94 -13.66 3.04
C SER A 144 11.07 -14.91 2.92
N GLU A 145 11.22 -15.61 1.80
CA GLU A 145 10.88 -17.02 1.71
C GLU A 145 11.89 -17.82 2.54
N SER A 146 11.40 -18.57 3.52
CA SER A 146 12.11 -19.74 4.04
C SER A 146 11.15 -20.92 4.10
N ALA A 147 11.27 -21.75 3.06
CA ALA A 147 10.69 -23.06 2.96
C ALA A 147 11.59 -24.09 3.65
N SER A 148 11.12 -24.66 4.75
CA SER A 148 11.54 -25.96 5.34
C SER A 148 10.67 -26.19 6.60
N HIS A 149 10.12 -27.34 6.96
CA HIS A 149 10.12 -28.71 6.46
C HIS A 149 8.84 -29.43 6.94
N SER A 150 8.65 -30.59 6.33
CA SER A 150 7.89 -31.80 6.65
C SER A 150 7.27 -32.06 8.04
N PRO A 151 6.24 -32.94 8.08
CA PRO A 151 5.42 -33.25 9.25
C PRO A 151 6.11 -34.29 10.14
N ASN A 152 5.89 -34.23 11.46
CA ASN A 152 5.70 -35.44 12.28
C ASN A 152 5.43 -35.16 13.77
N LYS A 153 4.48 -35.96 14.29
CA LYS A 153 4.44 -36.58 15.63
C LYS A 153 4.17 -35.67 16.84
N SER A 154 2.89 -35.71 17.22
CA SER A 154 2.39 -35.55 18.58
C SER A 154 3.31 -36.24 19.60
N SER A 155 4.10 -35.43 20.27
CA SER A 155 4.79 -35.79 21.51
C SER A 155 4.52 -34.65 22.48
N ASN A 156 4.20 -34.98 23.73
CA ASN A 156 3.86 -34.00 24.75
C ASN A 156 5.12 -33.14 25.03
N ILE A 157 5.20 -31.98 24.37
CA ILE A 157 6.27 -31.01 24.56
C ILE A 157 5.99 -30.29 25.87
N SER A 158 6.71 -30.68 26.92
CA SER A 158 6.85 -29.88 28.14
C SER A 158 7.65 -28.62 27.78
N VAL A 159 6.96 -27.53 27.46
CA VAL A 159 7.58 -26.24 27.14
C VAL A 159 8.15 -25.65 28.43
N HIS A 160 9.46 -25.45 28.49
CA HIS A 160 10.14 -24.88 29.64
C HIS A 160 9.96 -23.35 29.64
N VAL A 161 9.60 -22.77 30.80
CA VAL A 161 9.31 -21.33 30.95
C VAL A 161 10.50 -20.46 30.52
N ALA A 162 11.73 -20.94 30.75
CA ALA A 162 12.94 -20.21 30.32
C ALA A 162 13.05 -20.07 28.79
N ASP A 163 12.61 -21.06 28.02
CA ASP A 163 12.66 -21.01 26.55
C ASP A 163 11.67 -19.98 26.02
N VAL A 164 10.49 -19.88 26.64
CA VAL A 164 9.49 -18.86 26.32
C VAL A 164 10.03 -17.47 26.61
N LEU A 165 10.68 -17.26 27.76
CA LEU A 165 11.31 -15.98 28.11
C LEU A 165 12.42 -15.61 27.14
N ALA A 166 13.28 -16.55 26.74
CA ALA A 166 14.33 -16.32 25.76
C ALA A 166 13.77 -15.89 24.39
N VAL A 167 12.67 -16.51 23.94
CA VAL A 167 11.98 -16.12 22.71
C VAL A 167 11.39 -14.71 22.83
N MET A 168 10.80 -14.36 23.97
CA MET A 168 10.26 -13.01 24.20
C MET A 168 11.34 -11.93 24.17
N VAL A 169 12.50 -12.19 24.80
CA VAL A 169 13.65 -11.26 24.77
C VAL A 169 14.16 -11.08 23.34
N LYS A 170 14.35 -12.18 22.61
CA LYS A 170 14.82 -12.14 21.22
C LYS A 170 13.85 -11.38 20.30
N ASN A 171 12.54 -11.60 20.43
CA ASN A 171 11.54 -10.88 19.65
C ASN A 171 11.51 -9.38 20.01
N ASN A 172 11.81 -9.04 21.26
CA ASN A 172 11.89 -7.65 21.69
C ASN A 172 13.10 -6.93 21.08
N GLU A 173 14.26 -7.59 21.08
CA GLU A 173 15.48 -7.09 20.42
C GLU A 173 15.32 -6.95 18.90
N GLU A 174 14.67 -7.92 18.25
CA GLU A 174 14.40 -7.86 16.81
C GLU A 174 13.47 -6.69 16.46
N ARG A 175 12.45 -6.44 17.28
CA ARG A 175 11.57 -5.28 17.14
C ARG A 175 12.33 -3.96 17.31
N GLN A 176 13.22 -3.85 18.30
CA GLN A 176 14.05 -2.65 18.46
C GLN A 176 14.93 -2.40 17.24
N LYS A 177 15.56 -3.44 16.69
CA LYS A 177 16.37 -3.30 15.47
C LYS A 177 15.54 -2.83 14.27
N GLN A 178 14.30 -3.31 14.14
CA GLN A 178 13.41 -2.82 13.09
C GLN A 178 13.07 -1.35 13.29
N GLU A 179 12.75 -0.93 14.52
CA GLU A 179 12.47 0.46 14.86
C GLU A 179 13.66 1.38 14.53
N GLU A 180 14.89 0.97 14.87
CA GLU A 180 16.12 1.71 14.52
C GLU A 180 16.33 1.85 13.01
N VAL A 181 16.04 0.79 12.23
CA VAL A 181 16.15 0.83 10.76
C VAL A 181 15.12 1.81 10.17
N PHE A 182 13.89 1.80 10.68
CA PHE A 182 12.88 2.76 10.27
C PHE A 182 13.30 4.19 10.64
N GLU A 183 13.75 4.42 11.87
CA GLU A 183 14.18 5.73 12.34
C GLU A 183 15.35 6.28 11.50
N ALA A 184 16.34 5.44 11.19
CA ALA A 184 17.44 5.82 10.31
C ALA A 184 16.97 6.17 8.88
N ALA A 185 16.00 5.42 8.33
CA ALA A 185 15.43 5.71 7.01
C ALA A 185 14.63 7.03 7.02
N TYR A 186 13.87 7.29 8.09
CA TYR A 186 13.18 8.57 8.29
C TYR A 186 14.15 9.73 8.40
N GLU A 187 15.25 9.58 9.14
CA GLU A 187 16.24 10.62 9.32
C GLU A 187 16.98 10.93 8.00
N GLN A 188 17.31 9.91 7.20
CA GLN A 188 17.87 10.12 5.86
C GLN A 188 16.89 10.87 4.95
N ARG A 189 15.61 10.50 4.97
CA ARG A 189 14.58 11.19 4.19
C ARG A 189 14.42 12.64 4.63
N PHE A 190 14.45 12.90 5.93
CA PHE A 190 14.36 14.24 6.49
C PHE A 190 15.55 15.10 6.09
N LYS A 191 16.79 14.59 6.22
CA LYS A 191 18.01 15.28 5.77
C LYS A 191 17.96 15.65 4.29
N ARG A 192 17.46 14.74 3.44
CA ARG A 192 17.26 15.02 2.01
C ARG A 192 16.26 16.15 1.77
N LEU A 193 15.14 16.17 2.49
CA LEU A 193 14.15 17.24 2.40
C LEU A 193 14.71 18.58 2.85
N GLU A 194 15.48 18.60 3.93
CA GLU A 194 16.16 19.80 4.42
C GLU A 194 17.13 20.37 3.38
N THR A 195 17.94 19.49 2.76
CA THR A 195 18.86 19.92 1.69
C THR A 195 18.10 20.49 0.49
N LEU A 196 16.99 19.89 0.10
CA LEU A 196 16.16 20.40 -1.01
C LEU A 196 15.54 21.76 -0.70
N LEU A 197 15.08 21.96 0.54
CA LEU A 197 14.53 23.24 0.99
C LEU A 197 15.61 24.33 0.98
N GLN A 198 16.81 24.01 1.46
CA GLN A 198 17.94 24.93 1.46
C GLN A 198 18.39 25.29 0.03
N GLN A 199 18.39 24.31 -0.88
CA GLN A 199 18.65 24.57 -2.29
C GLN A 199 17.60 25.51 -2.91
N GLN A 200 16.32 25.31 -2.60
CA GLN A 200 15.26 26.21 -3.09
C GLN A 200 15.43 27.63 -2.56
N SER A 201 15.77 27.82 -1.29
CA SER A 201 16.01 29.16 -0.74
C SER A 201 17.21 29.84 -1.41
N GLU A 202 18.32 29.13 -1.61
CA GLU A 202 19.49 29.67 -2.30
C GLU A 202 19.20 30.06 -3.75
N GLN A 203 18.43 29.24 -4.48
CA GLN A 203 18.03 29.58 -5.86
C GLN A 203 17.15 30.84 -5.90
N LEU A 204 16.25 31.00 -4.93
CA LEU A 204 15.37 32.16 -4.83
C LEU A 204 16.16 33.44 -4.49
N GLU A 205 17.16 33.35 -3.63
CA GLU A 205 18.06 34.47 -3.33
C GLU A 205 18.86 34.89 -4.58
N ARG A 206 19.45 33.92 -5.29
CA ARG A 206 20.17 34.20 -6.55
C ARG A 206 19.28 34.85 -7.60
N LEU A 207 18.04 34.37 -7.73
CA LEU A 207 17.07 34.97 -8.66
C LEU A 207 16.76 36.43 -8.27
N ASN A 208 16.56 36.69 -6.98
CA ASN A 208 16.33 38.05 -6.48
C ASN A 208 17.53 38.98 -6.76
N GLU A 209 18.76 38.51 -6.57
CA GLU A 209 19.97 39.28 -6.91
C GLU A 209 20.05 39.63 -8.40
N VAL A 210 19.80 38.64 -9.27
CA VAL A 210 19.80 38.87 -10.73
C VAL A 210 18.70 39.87 -11.12
N MET A 211 17.50 39.76 -10.56
CA MET A 211 16.41 40.70 -10.84
C MET A 211 16.75 42.13 -10.37
N LEU A 212 17.41 42.28 -9.22
CA LEU A 212 17.89 43.58 -8.74
C LEU A 212 18.92 44.18 -9.69
N GLU A 213 19.87 43.38 -10.19
CA GLU A 213 20.89 43.86 -11.12
C GLU A 213 20.31 44.25 -12.49
N VAL A 214 19.39 43.44 -13.04
CA VAL A 214 18.66 43.79 -14.27
C VAL A 214 17.88 45.09 -14.09
N SER A 215 17.21 45.27 -12.95
CA SER A 215 16.46 46.49 -12.65
C SER A 215 17.36 47.73 -12.61
N LYS A 216 18.56 47.62 -12.00
CA LYS A 216 19.57 48.70 -12.00
C LYS A 216 20.05 49.03 -13.42
N GLN A 217 20.30 48.02 -14.25
CA GLN A 217 20.74 48.24 -15.64
C GLN A 217 19.65 48.88 -16.51
N CYS A 218 18.40 48.44 -16.39
CA CYS A 218 17.26 49.06 -17.07
C CYS A 218 17.04 50.53 -16.63
N GLY A 219 17.19 50.83 -15.34
CA GLY A 219 17.12 52.21 -14.84
C GLY A 219 18.23 53.12 -15.38
N LYS A 220 19.46 52.61 -15.53
CA LYS A 220 20.58 53.36 -16.12
C LYS A 220 20.37 53.65 -17.61
N LYS A 221 19.88 52.66 -18.38
CA LYS A 221 19.58 52.84 -19.81
C LYS A 221 18.48 53.88 -20.06
N ARG A 222 17.47 53.94 -19.19
CA ARG A 222 16.38 54.92 -19.28
C ARG A 222 16.90 56.36 -19.09
N LYS A 223 17.76 56.59 -18.10
CA LYS A 223 18.40 57.90 -17.87
C LYS A 223 19.31 58.33 -19.02
N PHE A 224 20.02 57.40 -19.66
CA PHE A 224 20.88 57.69 -20.81
C PHE A 224 20.08 58.11 -22.06
N CYS A 225 18.91 57.50 -22.28
CA CYS A 225 18.00 57.88 -23.37
C CYS A 225 17.35 59.26 -23.17
N GLU A 226 16.99 59.63 -21.93
CA GLU A 226 16.41 60.95 -21.63
C GLU A 226 17.44 62.10 -21.80
N SER A 227 18.71 61.85 -21.47
CA SER A 227 19.77 62.85 -21.68
C SER A 227 20.10 63.12 -23.15
N LEU A 228 19.90 62.15 -24.04
CA LEU A 228 20.13 62.30 -25.49
C LEU A 228 19.00 63.03 -26.23
N GLN A 229 17.86 63.26 -25.57
CA GLN A 229 16.72 63.99 -26.14
C GLN A 229 16.65 65.46 -25.66
N SER A 230 17.59 65.88 -24.80
CA SER A 230 17.59 67.22 -24.18
C SER A 230 18.74 68.12 -24.66
N GLU A 231 19.49 67.72 -25.70
CA GLU A 231 20.49 68.54 -26.41
C GLU A 231 19.96 69.06 -27.76
#